data_AF-A0A4S8LA47-F1
#
_entry.id   AF-A0A4S8LA47-F1
#
_cell.length_a   1.000
_cell.length_b   1.000
_cell.length_c   1.000
_cell.angle_alpha   90.00
_cell.angle_beta   90.00
_cell.angle_gamma   90.00
#
_symmetry.space_group_name_H-M   'P 1'
#
loop_
_entity.id
_entity.type
_entity.pdbx_description
1 polymer ?
#
loop_
_entity_poly.entity_id
_entity_poly.type
_entity_poly.pdbx_seq_one_letter_code
_entity_poly.pdbx_strand_id
1 'polypeptide(L)' 'MHFVNQVYNYDHPWSHVVIGMWHKYPNPKCSHVISVDVLDRSVDPKTIQTRVLGCKQKAPTWIVKLFGGSEDAY' A
#
# COMPACT_ATOMS: atom_id res chain seq x y z
N MET A 1 21.76 6.23 -0.59
CA MET A 1 20.34 6.36 -0.98
C MET A 1 20.21 5.85 -2.40
N HIS A 2 19.45 4.79 -2.63
CA HIS A 2 19.26 4.22 -3.97
C HIS A 2 17.87 4.61 -4.45
N PHE A 3 17.79 5.09 -5.69
CA PHE A 3 16.54 5.46 -6.33
C PHE A 3 16.27 4.48 -7.48
N VAL A 4 15.04 3.97 -7.54
CA VAL A 4 14.57 3.10 -8.62
C VAL A 4 13.32 3.75 -9.23
N ASN A 5 13.23 3.75 -10.56
CA ASN A 5 12.11 4.32 -11.31
C ASN A 5 11.58 3.27 -12.30
N GLN A 6 10.27 3.04 -12.30
CA GLN A 6 9.57 2.17 -13.25
C GLN A 6 8.27 2.84 -13.72
N VAL A 7 7.99 2.74 -15.02
CA VAL A 7 6.76 3.26 -15.66
C VAL A 7 5.93 2.10 -16.22
N TYR A 8 4.60 2.17 -16.08
CA TYR A 8 3.64 1.21 -16.64
C TYR A 8 2.38 1.93 -17.15
N ASN A 9 1.89 1.54 -18.32
CA ASN A 9 0.68 2.11 -18.94
C ASN A 9 -0.49 1.13 -18.86
N TYR A 10 -1.66 1.60 -18.40
CA TYR A 10 -2.90 0.82 -18.39
C TYR A 10 -3.74 1.15 -19.62
N ASP A 11 -4.21 0.13 -20.34
CA ASP A 11 -5.13 0.29 -21.48
C ASP A 11 -6.60 0.35 -21.02
N HIS A 12 -6.87 1.27 -20.09
CA HIS A 12 -8.19 1.47 -19.48
C HIS A 12 -8.47 2.96 -19.29
N PRO A 13 -9.75 3.39 -19.33
CA PRO A 13 -10.12 4.77 -19.01
C PRO A 13 -9.60 5.19 -17.63
N TRP A 14 -9.24 6.46 -17.48
CA TRP A 14 -8.68 7.00 -16.23
C TRP A 14 -9.57 6.70 -15.01
N SER A 15 -10.89 6.80 -15.17
CA SER A 15 -11.86 6.50 -14.11
C SER A 15 -11.73 5.06 -13.59
N HIS A 16 -11.52 4.07 -14.46
CA HIS A 16 -11.28 2.69 -14.06
C HIS A 16 -9.96 2.51 -13.32
N VAL A 17 -8.89 3.13 -13.80
CA VAL A 17 -7.57 3.04 -13.16
C VAL A 17 -7.61 3.62 -11.75
N VAL A 18 -8.26 4.79 -11.59
CA VAL A 18 -8.38 5.46 -10.29
C VAL A 18 -9.27 4.68 -9.34
N ILE A 19 -10.44 4.21 -9.78
CA ILE A 19 -11.32 3.37 -8.93
C ILE A 19 -10.60 2.07 -8.53
N GLY A 20 -9.85 1.46 -9.45
CA GLY A 20 -9.03 0.28 -9.17
C GLY A 20 -7.91 0.55 -8.18
N MET A 21 -7.31 1.75 -8.17
CA MET A 21 -6.34 2.16 -7.15
C MET A 21 -7.00 2.33 -5.77
N TRP A 22 -8.23 2.85 -5.72
CA TRP A 22 -8.96 3.01 -4.45
C TRP A 22 -9.40 1.67 -3.86
N HIS A 23 -9.81 0.72 -4.70
CA HIS A 23 -10.26 -0.63 -4.32
C HIS A 23 -9.24 -1.72 -4.64
N LYS A 24 -7.94 -1.38 -4.63
CA LYS A 24 -6.87 -2.31 -5.00
C LYS A 24 -6.79 -3.52 -4.08
N TYR A 25 -7.23 -3.38 -2.83
CA TYR A 25 -7.20 -4.43 -1.82
C TYR A 25 -8.61 -4.75 -1.34
N PRO A 26 -8.91 -6.02 -1.02
CA PRO A 26 -7.99 -7.17 -1.06
C PRO A 26 -7.73 -7.69 -2.50
N ASN A 27 -6.54 -8.23 -2.76
CA ASN A 27 -6.25 -8.93 -4.02
C ASN A 27 -5.23 -10.07 -3.82
N PRO A 28 -5.27 -11.15 -4.62
CA PRO A 28 -4.42 -12.33 -4.44
C PRO A 28 -2.93 -12.07 -4.67
N LYS A 29 -2.56 -11.02 -5.41
CA LYS A 29 -1.15 -10.64 -5.65
C LYS A 29 -0.54 -9.89 -4.46
N CYS A 30 -1.37 -9.43 -3.52
CA CYS A 30 -0.94 -8.69 -2.33
C CYS A 30 -1.68 -9.18 -1.09
N SER A 31 -1.65 -10.49 -0.84
CA SER A 31 -2.28 -11.12 0.32
C SER A 31 -1.71 -10.69 1.67
N HIS A 32 -0.56 -10.03 1.69
CA HIS A 32 0.06 -9.49 2.90
C HIS A 32 -0.61 -8.21 3.42
N VAL A 33 -1.42 -7.52 2.62
CA VAL A 33 -2.18 -6.36 3.08
C VAL A 33 -3.40 -6.85 3.84
N ILE A 34 -3.48 -6.51 5.12
CA ILE A 34 -4.51 -6.99 6.06
C ILE A 34 -5.58 -5.94 6.35
N SER A 35 -5.24 -4.65 6.30
CA SER A 35 -6.19 -3.56 6.49
C SER A 35 -5.85 -2.34 5.63
N VAL A 36 -6.86 -1.54 5.32
CA VAL A 36 -6.72 -0.25 4.64
C VAL A 36 -7.68 0.73 5.30
N ASP A 37 -7.14 1.78 5.90
CA ASP A 37 -7.90 2.76 6.65
C ASP A 37 -7.76 4.15 6.01
N VAL A 38 -8.87 4.87 5.93
CA VAL A 38 -8.90 6.25 5.42
C VAL A 38 -8.78 7.19 6.59
N LEU A 39 -7.67 7.93 6.68
CA LEU A 39 -7.43 8.87 7.77
C LEU A 39 -8.11 10.22 7.53
N ASP A 40 -8.02 10.73 6.31
CA ASP A 40 -8.65 11.99 5.91
C ASP A 40 -9.11 11.92 4.45
N ARG A 41 -10.24 12.57 4.18
CA ARG A 41 -10.80 12.73 2.84
C ARG A 41 -11.40 14.13 2.73
N SER A 42 -10.76 14.96 1.92
CA SER A 42 -11.22 16.30 1.57
C SER A 42 -11.28 16.45 0.05
N VAL A 43 -12.14 17.35 -0.41
CA VAL A 43 -12.19 17.75 -1.82
C VAL A 43 -11.57 19.13 -1.90
N ASP A 44 -10.24 19.15 -2.02
CA ASP A 44 -9.44 20.36 -2.20
C ASP A 44 -8.56 20.20 -3.46
N PRO A 45 -8.17 21.28 -4.17
CA PRO A 45 -7.28 21.17 -5.32
C PRO A 45 -5.91 20.55 -5.00
N LYS A 46 -5.48 20.53 -3.72
CA LYS A 46 -4.17 19.97 -3.30
C LYS A 46 -4.22 18.57 -2.70
N THR A 47 -5.29 18.20 -2.01
CA THR A 47 -5.35 16.94 -1.25
C THR A 47 -6.65 16.21 -1.52
N ILE A 48 -6.53 14.96 -1.96
CA ILE A 48 -7.67 14.14 -2.36
C ILE A 48 -7.96 13.07 -1.29
N GLN A 49 -6.93 12.49 -0.65
CA GLN A 49 -7.11 11.53 0.46
C GLN A 49 -5.77 11.11 1.10
N THR A 50 -5.77 10.81 2.40
CA THR A 50 -4.68 10.11 3.11
C THR A 50 -5.15 8.75 3.60
N ARG A 51 -4.33 7.70 3.39
CA ARG A 51 -4.62 6.32 3.81
C ARG A 51 -3.45 5.69 4.55
N VAL A 52 -3.76 4.79 5.48
CA VAL A 52 -2.81 3.89 6.16
C VAL A 52 -3.12 2.46 5.74
N LEU A 53 -2.07 1.65 5.58
CA LEU A 53 -2.20 0.25 5.16
C LEU A 53 -1.53 -0.65 6.19
N GLY A 54 -2.32 -1.47 6.87
CA GLY A 54 -1.81 -2.55 7.70
C GLY A 54 -1.33 -3.71 6.82
N CYS A 55 -0.08 -4.14 7.00
CA CYS A 55 0.54 -5.23 6.26
C CYS A 55 1.23 -6.22 7.20
N LYS A 56 1.16 -7.52 6.88
CA LYS A 56 2.02 -8.54 7.48
C LYS A 56 3.22 -8.81 6.57
N GLN A 57 4.36 -8.25 6.92
CA GLN A 57 5.60 -8.39 6.17
C GLN A 57 6.57 -9.26 6.96
N LYS A 58 6.98 -10.38 6.37
CA LYS A 58 7.96 -11.27 7.00
C LYS A 58 9.33 -10.60 7.00
N ALA A 59 9.77 -10.15 8.17
CA ALA A 59 11.15 -9.75 8.36
C ALA A 59 12.07 -11.00 8.28
N PRO A 60 13.32 -10.86 7.81
CA PRO A 60 14.28 -11.95 7.84
C PRO A 60 14.39 -12.55 9.24
N THR A 61 14.20 -13.86 9.37
CA THR A 61 14.06 -14.55 10.66
C THR A 61 15.26 -14.34 11.59
N TRP A 62 16.46 -14.17 11.02
CA TRP A 62 17.67 -13.89 11.80
C TRP A 62 17.64 -12.50 12.47
N ILE A 63 17.01 -11.50 11.85
CA ILE A 63 16.86 -10.14 12.41
C ILE A 63 15.88 -10.19 13.59
N VAL A 64 14.73 -10.83 13.40
CA VAL A 64 13.71 -10.98 14.46
C VAL A 64 14.29 -11.71 15.67
N LYS A 65 15.14 -12.73 15.45
CA LYS A 65 15.83 -13.45 16.53
C LYS A 65 16.82 -12.59 17.31
N LEU A 66 17.51 -11.65 16.67
CA LEU A 66 18.53 -10.81 17.31
C LEU A 66 17.95 -9.59 18.01
N PHE A 67 16.90 -8.97 17.45
CA PHE A 67 16.39 -7.68 17.89
C PHE A 67 14.95 -7.72 18.43
N GLY A 68 14.27 -8.86 18.34
CA GLY A 68 12.82 -8.95 18.58
C GLY A 68 12.02 -8.23 17.49
N GLY A 69 10.70 -8.15 17.67
CA GLY A 69 9.80 -7.40 16.78
C GLY A 69 8.53 -8.17 16.39
N SER A 70 7.62 -7.47 15.71
CA SER A 70 6.43 -8.04 15.07
C SER A 70 6.60 -8.06 13.54
N GLU A 71 5.86 -8.95 12.87
CA GLU A 71 5.73 -8.96 11.41
C GLU A 71 4.68 -7.94 10.91
N ASP A 72 4.00 -7.24 11.81
CA ASP A 72 3.00 -6.22 11.47
C ASP A 72 3.67 -4.87 11.15
N ALA A 73 3.24 -4.26 10.05
CA ALA A 73 3.65 -2.93 9.59
C ALA A 73 2.40 -2.08 9.29
N TYR A 74 2.45 -0.77 9.60
CA TYR A 74 1.37 0.19 9.38
C TYR A 74 1.91 1.47 8.74
#